data_AF-A0A319D5A8-F1
#
_entry.id   AF-A0A319D5A8-F1
#
_cell.length_a   1.000
_cell.length_b   1.000
_cell.length_c   1.000
_cell.angle_alpha   90.00
_cell.angle_beta   90.00
_cell.angle_gamma   90.00
#
_symmetry.space_group_name_H-M   'P 1'
#
loop_
_entity.id
_entity.type
_entity.pdbx_description
1 polymer ?
#
loop_
_entity_poly.entity_id
_entity_poly.type
_entity_poly.pdbx_seq_one_letter_code
_entity_poly.pdbx_strand_id
1 'polypeptide(L)'
;MELFPAIFLPSPPSSCHLCHLPAIFLPSSCHLCHLPVIFRPSSGHTQLPFLPTMARESKKRCPRKPLTCEDAWRKIANVGLTIIKTKSLRNGKDERVVALTIKSLHEKPTSKNERRFHDFLVAVRSRCSQHDATAIFIVSVAIGKDKMIGMNNSHRDALLDRLEHEQSGPILSSPTLREIAKSCGIPTVRNNGQQPILLIRSRPDSHGTTYEHAVLEGITAVFSEDLCNIISKVPTPVKGETSWRAAVTTAFPLYGDVNCLMSLDICSSGIDYLALELFNAKINTTSSLRYIVIDDGPTLIVPVSESTIKGVKEEAIAKVFGVEIHKAIRDSRVRRMELEQGKELTECVSMIMMERGAIVNLSLDLDCGIELSRKLYT
;
A
#
# COMPACT_ATOMS: atom_id res chain seq x y z
N MET A 1 -21.19 68.65 -17.57
CA MET A 1 -20.91 67.55 -16.61
C MET A 1 -22.22 66.80 -16.36
N GLU A 2 -22.64 65.86 -17.20
CA GLU A 2 -21.88 65.00 -18.14
C GLU A 2 -20.81 64.14 -17.43
N LEU A 3 -20.66 62.83 -17.73
CA LEU A 3 -21.23 62.04 -18.84
C LEU A 3 -21.64 60.60 -18.40
N PHE A 4 -22.03 59.76 -19.38
CA PHE A 4 -22.77 58.49 -19.21
C PHE A 4 -21.91 57.26 -18.80
N PRO A 5 -22.54 56.13 -18.41
CA PRO A 5 -21.87 54.96 -17.82
C PRO A 5 -21.49 53.86 -18.82
N ALA A 6 -20.76 52.84 -18.34
CA ALA A 6 -20.52 51.59 -19.06
C ALA A 6 -21.65 50.55 -18.82
N ILE A 7 -21.96 49.75 -19.84
CA ILE A 7 -23.02 48.71 -19.85
C ILE A 7 -22.43 47.44 -20.52
N PHE A 8 -23.13 46.30 -20.39
CA PHE A 8 -22.86 44.96 -20.94
C PHE A 8 -21.87 44.09 -20.15
N LEU A 9 -22.03 42.75 -20.04
CA LEU A 9 -23.17 41.81 -19.85
C LEU A 9 -22.51 40.38 -19.68
N PRO A 10 -23.21 39.26 -19.38
CA PRO A 10 -22.56 38.08 -18.78
C PRO A 10 -21.88 37.12 -19.76
N SER A 11 -20.98 36.30 -19.21
CA SER A 11 -20.35 35.16 -19.90
C SER A 11 -21.33 34.00 -20.14
N PRO A 12 -21.42 33.44 -21.36
CA PRO A 12 -22.17 32.21 -21.62
C PRO A 12 -21.33 30.94 -21.41
N PRO A 13 -21.93 29.78 -21.11
CA PRO A 13 -21.25 28.50 -21.10
C PRO A 13 -21.34 27.76 -22.46
N SER A 14 -20.26 27.15 -22.94
CA SER A 14 -20.26 25.76 -23.50
C SER A 14 -18.93 25.32 -24.13
N SER A 15 -18.71 24.01 -24.02
CA SER A 15 -17.85 23.10 -24.80
C SER A 15 -17.23 23.61 -26.12
N CYS A 16 -15.93 23.35 -26.30
CA CYS A 16 -15.46 22.63 -27.50
C CYS A 16 -14.15 21.84 -27.27
N HIS A 17 -13.91 20.81 -28.09
CA HIS A 17 -12.66 20.03 -28.10
C HIS A 17 -11.62 20.67 -29.03
N LEU A 18 -10.32 20.57 -28.72
CA LEU A 18 -9.36 19.75 -29.51
C LEU A 18 -7.98 19.62 -28.83
N CYS A 19 -7.24 18.58 -29.23
CA CYS A 19 -5.78 18.41 -29.27
C CYS A 19 -4.85 19.18 -28.30
N HIS A 20 -3.96 18.44 -27.61
CA HIS A 20 -2.59 18.24 -28.13
C HIS A 20 -1.89 17.04 -27.47
N LEU A 21 -1.19 16.24 -28.28
CA LEU A 21 -0.24 15.19 -27.87
C LEU A 21 1.19 15.69 -28.13
N PRO A 22 2.16 15.35 -27.27
CA PRO A 22 3.56 15.14 -27.66
C PRO A 22 3.84 13.64 -27.87
N ALA A 23 4.82 13.33 -28.71
CA ALA A 23 5.15 11.94 -29.06
C ALA A 23 6.27 11.34 -28.20
N ILE A 24 6.10 10.05 -27.89
CA ILE A 24 7.06 8.95 -28.06
C ILE A 24 8.54 9.36 -28.27
N PHE A 25 9.43 8.83 -27.41
CA PHE A 25 10.72 8.30 -27.88
C PHE A 25 11.07 7.00 -27.14
N LEU A 26 11.51 6.00 -27.90
CA LEU A 26 12.06 4.73 -27.44
C LEU A 26 13.29 4.42 -28.31
N PRO A 27 14.44 4.04 -27.74
CA PRO A 27 15.60 3.66 -28.54
C PRO A 27 15.42 2.24 -29.11
N SER A 28 15.62 2.10 -30.41
CA SER A 28 15.59 0.81 -31.10
C SER A 28 16.88 0.00 -30.89
N SER A 29 16.77 -1.32 -31.01
CA SER A 29 17.88 -2.17 -31.47
C SER A 29 17.31 -3.34 -32.25
N CYS A 30 17.64 -3.39 -33.55
CA CYS A 30 17.14 -4.39 -34.49
C CYS A 30 18.29 -5.29 -34.93
N HIS A 31 18.03 -6.59 -35.10
CA HIS A 31 18.75 -7.40 -36.08
C HIS A 31 17.77 -8.37 -36.76
N LEU A 32 17.94 -8.55 -38.07
CA LEU A 32 17.09 -9.38 -38.92
C LEU A 32 17.69 -10.78 -39.09
N CYS A 33 16.84 -11.76 -39.41
CA CYS A 33 17.16 -12.81 -40.37
C CYS A 33 15.92 -13.13 -41.23
N HIS A 34 16.11 -13.31 -42.53
CA HIS A 34 15.07 -13.70 -43.50
C HIS A 34 15.09 -15.22 -43.75
N LEU A 35 14.00 -15.78 -44.30
CA LEU A 35 13.91 -16.46 -45.62
C LEU A 35 12.49 -17.11 -45.81
N PRO A 36 12.07 -17.54 -47.02
CA PRO A 36 10.73 -17.18 -47.52
C PRO A 36 9.75 -18.35 -47.82
N VAL A 37 8.58 -17.96 -48.35
CA VAL A 37 7.49 -18.81 -48.85
C VAL A 37 7.79 -19.44 -50.22
N ILE A 38 7.29 -20.66 -50.47
CA ILE A 38 7.25 -21.33 -51.78
C ILE A 38 5.79 -21.75 -52.12
N PHE A 39 5.45 -21.96 -53.39
CA PHE A 39 4.09 -21.77 -53.92
C PHE A 39 3.62 -22.88 -54.91
N ARG A 40 2.67 -23.74 -54.49
CA ARG A 40 1.68 -24.50 -55.35
C ARG A 40 2.22 -25.52 -56.40
N PRO A 41 1.38 -26.25 -57.20
CA PRO A 41 0.02 -26.82 -57.01
C PRO A 41 -0.16 -28.29 -57.54
N SER A 42 -1.42 -28.80 -57.58
CA SER A 42 -1.92 -30.01 -58.30
C SER A 42 -1.61 -31.38 -57.65
N SER A 43 -2.41 -32.46 -57.73
CA SER A 43 -3.65 -32.79 -58.49
C SER A 43 -4.71 -33.50 -57.56
N GLY A 44 -5.64 -34.42 -57.90
CA GLY A 44 -5.92 -35.15 -59.16
C GLY A 44 -7.08 -36.19 -59.22
N HIS A 45 -7.98 -36.32 -58.22
CA HIS A 45 -9.17 -37.23 -58.16
C HIS A 45 -8.99 -38.77 -58.15
N THR A 46 -9.62 -39.43 -57.17
CA THR A 46 -10.54 -40.60 -57.37
C THR A 46 -11.56 -40.61 -56.20
N GLN A 47 -12.78 -41.11 -56.41
CA GLN A 47 -13.85 -41.21 -55.37
C GLN A 47 -14.21 -42.67 -55.07
N LEU A 48 -14.56 -42.97 -53.81
CA LEU A 48 -15.58 -43.97 -53.44
C LEU A 48 -16.35 -43.45 -52.18
N PRO A 49 -17.60 -43.90 -51.94
CA PRO A 49 -18.57 -43.09 -51.19
C PRO A 49 -18.77 -43.48 -49.73
N PHE A 50 -18.97 -42.49 -48.86
CA PHE A 50 -19.57 -42.69 -47.53
C PHE A 50 -20.58 -41.58 -47.20
N LEU A 51 -21.73 -42.04 -46.69
CA LEU A 51 -22.93 -41.41 -46.09
C LEU A 51 -23.12 -39.87 -46.05
N PRO A 52 -24.38 -39.39 -46.07
CA PRO A 52 -24.69 -37.96 -46.13
C PRO A 52 -24.06 -37.17 -44.99
N THR A 53 -23.45 -36.04 -45.35
CA THR A 53 -22.82 -35.10 -44.43
C THR A 53 -23.84 -34.53 -43.43
N MET A 54 -23.95 -35.17 -42.27
CA MET A 54 -24.61 -34.58 -41.10
C MET A 54 -24.09 -33.16 -40.92
N ALA A 55 -24.98 -32.17 -41.04
CA ALA A 55 -24.62 -30.78 -40.86
C ALA A 55 -23.94 -30.64 -39.49
N ARG A 56 -22.68 -30.18 -39.47
CA ARG A 56 -21.90 -30.10 -38.25
C ARG A 56 -22.49 -29.01 -37.36
N GLU A 57 -23.47 -29.40 -36.54
CA GLU A 57 -24.26 -28.48 -35.71
C GLU A 57 -23.33 -27.47 -35.06
N SER A 58 -23.55 -26.19 -35.35
CA SER A 58 -22.91 -25.12 -34.61
C SER A 58 -23.33 -25.30 -33.16
N LYS A 59 -22.43 -25.83 -32.31
CA LYS A 59 -22.72 -26.14 -30.90
C LYS A 59 -23.20 -24.86 -30.23
N LYS A 60 -24.53 -24.65 -30.20
CA LYS A 60 -25.19 -23.56 -29.49
C LYS A 60 -24.64 -23.61 -28.09
N ARG A 61 -23.80 -22.63 -27.74
CA ARG A 61 -23.21 -22.55 -26.40
C ARG A 61 -24.38 -22.50 -25.44
N CYS A 62 -24.61 -23.60 -24.71
CA CYS A 62 -25.72 -23.70 -23.78
C CYS A 62 -25.69 -22.45 -22.89
N PRO A 63 -26.83 -21.78 -22.66
CA PRO A 63 -26.85 -20.55 -21.87
C PRO A 63 -26.13 -20.82 -20.56
N ARG A 64 -25.06 -20.07 -20.29
CA ARG A 64 -24.14 -20.36 -19.20
C ARG A 64 -24.95 -20.39 -17.91
N LYS A 65 -25.08 -21.56 -17.28
CA LYS A 65 -25.78 -21.69 -15.99
C LYS A 65 -25.20 -20.63 -15.03
N PRO A 66 -26.04 -19.76 -14.43
CA PRO A 66 -25.56 -18.75 -13.50
C PRO A 66 -24.71 -19.41 -12.39
N LEU A 67 -23.64 -18.74 -11.99
CA LEU A 67 -22.81 -19.24 -10.90
C LEU A 67 -23.61 -19.16 -9.59
N THR A 68 -23.91 -20.30 -8.98
CA THR A 68 -24.54 -20.35 -7.66
C THR A 68 -23.52 -20.04 -6.56
N CYS A 69 -23.98 -19.65 -5.37
CA CYS A 69 -23.10 -19.48 -4.21
C CYS A 69 -22.33 -20.78 -3.90
N GLU A 70 -23.02 -21.93 -3.90
CA GLU A 70 -22.41 -23.25 -3.67
C GLU A 70 -21.36 -23.60 -4.73
N ASP A 71 -21.67 -23.36 -6.01
CA ASP A 71 -20.70 -23.53 -7.11
C ASP A 71 -19.50 -22.58 -7.01
N ALA A 72 -19.64 -21.42 -6.37
CA ALA A 72 -18.57 -20.47 -6.15
C ALA A 72 -17.70 -20.87 -4.94
N TRP A 73 -18.32 -21.20 -3.81
CA TRP A 73 -17.64 -21.65 -2.60
C TRP A 73 -16.84 -22.94 -2.85
N ARG A 74 -17.43 -23.92 -3.53
CA ARG A 74 -16.75 -25.16 -3.92
C ARG A 74 -15.54 -24.93 -4.83
N LYS A 75 -15.54 -23.85 -5.64
CA LYS A 75 -14.36 -23.45 -6.44
C LYS A 75 -13.29 -22.79 -5.56
N ILE A 76 -13.68 -21.88 -4.66
CA ILE A 76 -12.78 -21.26 -3.67
C ILE A 76 -12.07 -22.32 -2.83
N ALA A 77 -12.82 -23.26 -2.26
CA ALA A 77 -12.27 -24.36 -1.45
C ALA A 77 -11.31 -25.26 -2.24
N ASN A 78 -11.72 -25.73 -3.43
CA ASN A 78 -10.87 -26.61 -4.25
C ASN A 78 -9.59 -25.90 -4.74
N VAL A 79 -9.65 -24.61 -5.06
CA VAL A 79 -8.47 -23.82 -5.43
C VAL A 79 -7.58 -23.59 -4.21
N GLY A 80 -8.15 -23.20 -3.08
CA GLY A 80 -7.42 -22.92 -1.84
C GLY A 80 -6.67 -24.15 -1.33
N LEU A 81 -7.36 -25.27 -1.14
CA LEU A 81 -6.76 -26.54 -0.73
C LEU A 81 -5.65 -27.01 -1.68
N THR A 82 -5.76 -26.71 -2.98
CA THR A 82 -4.68 -27.02 -3.93
C THR A 82 -3.48 -26.11 -3.74
N ILE A 83 -3.67 -24.79 -3.66
CA ILE A 83 -2.57 -23.84 -3.50
C ILE A 83 -1.87 -24.04 -2.13
N ILE A 84 -2.61 -24.42 -1.09
CA ILE A 84 -2.04 -24.84 0.20
C ILE A 84 -1.14 -26.08 0.02
N LYS A 85 -1.60 -27.09 -0.74
CA LYS A 85 -0.86 -28.32 -1.01
C LYS A 85 0.36 -28.12 -1.92
N THR A 86 0.28 -27.25 -2.93
CA THR A 86 1.38 -26.96 -3.87
C THR A 86 2.31 -25.85 -3.40
N LYS A 87 1.93 -25.10 -2.35
CA LYS A 87 2.61 -23.88 -1.86
C LYS A 87 2.89 -22.82 -2.94
N SER A 88 2.13 -22.84 -4.04
CA SER A 88 2.37 -21.98 -5.20
C SER A 88 1.11 -21.85 -6.07
N LEU A 89 1.06 -20.80 -6.88
CA LEU A 89 0.04 -20.60 -7.93
C LEU A 89 0.09 -21.72 -8.96
N ARG A 90 -1.06 -22.06 -9.56
CA ARG A 90 -1.15 -23.25 -10.43
C ARG A 90 -0.57 -23.00 -11.82
N ASN A 91 -0.60 -21.75 -12.29
CA ASN A 91 -0.15 -21.33 -13.62
C ASN A 91 -0.18 -19.79 -13.78
N GLY A 92 0.59 -19.25 -14.73
CA GLY A 92 0.65 -17.81 -15.02
C GLY A 92 -0.60 -17.13 -15.61
N LYS A 93 -1.77 -17.81 -15.64
CA LYS A 93 -3.07 -17.12 -15.79
C LYS A 93 -3.57 -16.61 -14.44
N ASP A 94 -3.26 -17.32 -13.35
CA ASP A 94 -3.65 -16.95 -11.99
C ASP A 94 -2.96 -15.64 -11.60
N GLU A 95 -1.65 -15.53 -11.89
CA GLU A 95 -0.85 -14.30 -11.77
C GLU A 95 -1.48 -13.11 -12.49
N ARG A 96 -1.89 -13.28 -13.76
CA ARG A 96 -2.54 -12.23 -14.56
C ARG A 96 -3.88 -11.81 -13.96
N VAL A 97 -4.63 -12.74 -13.38
CA VAL A 97 -5.90 -12.44 -12.69
C VAL A 97 -5.64 -11.68 -11.39
N VAL A 98 -4.59 -12.00 -10.64
CA VAL A 98 -4.19 -11.24 -9.45
C VAL A 98 -3.70 -9.83 -9.82
N ALA A 99 -2.86 -9.68 -10.85
CA ALA A 99 -2.43 -8.37 -11.35
C ALA A 99 -3.63 -7.49 -11.79
N LEU A 100 -4.61 -8.06 -12.51
CA LEU A 100 -5.85 -7.37 -12.86
C LEU A 100 -6.71 -7.00 -11.64
N THR A 101 -6.64 -7.79 -10.57
CA THR A 101 -7.34 -7.52 -9.29
C THR A 101 -6.68 -6.35 -8.56
N ILE A 102 -5.36 -6.36 -8.44
CA ILE A 102 -4.57 -5.28 -7.83
C ILE A 102 -4.78 -3.97 -8.60
N LYS A 103 -4.75 -4.02 -9.94
CA LYS A 103 -5.10 -2.88 -10.80
C LYS A 103 -6.50 -2.34 -10.50
N SER A 104 -7.50 -3.24 -10.41
CA SER A 104 -8.90 -2.89 -10.10
C SER A 104 -9.13 -2.37 -8.67
N LEU A 105 -8.14 -2.46 -7.79
CA LEU A 105 -8.19 -1.97 -6.39
C LEU A 105 -7.50 -0.60 -6.21
N HIS A 106 -6.67 -0.17 -7.15
CA HIS A 106 -5.94 1.11 -7.07
C HIS A 106 -6.42 2.13 -8.12
N GLU A 107 -6.84 1.69 -9.31
CA GLU A 107 -7.29 2.59 -10.37
C GLU A 107 -8.78 2.91 -10.27
N LYS A 108 -9.16 4.15 -10.63
CA LYS A 108 -10.57 4.57 -10.71
C LYS A 108 -11.30 3.75 -11.80
N PRO A 109 -12.40 3.04 -11.50
CA PRO A 109 -13.07 2.18 -12.46
C PRO A 109 -13.55 2.90 -13.73
N THR A 110 -12.98 2.56 -14.89
CA THR A 110 -13.30 3.21 -16.17
C THR A 110 -14.62 2.74 -16.77
N SER A 111 -15.02 1.50 -16.47
CA SER A 111 -16.25 0.88 -16.98
C SER A 111 -17.24 0.46 -15.89
N LYS A 112 -18.52 0.34 -16.26
CA LYS A 112 -19.59 -0.20 -15.39
C LYS A 112 -19.28 -1.61 -14.87
N ASN A 113 -18.55 -2.40 -15.66
CA ASN A 113 -18.11 -3.75 -15.31
C ASN A 113 -16.93 -3.75 -14.33
N GLU A 114 -16.01 -2.79 -14.43
CA GLU A 114 -14.96 -2.59 -13.42
C GLU A 114 -15.53 -2.06 -12.11
N ARG A 115 -16.48 -1.12 -12.16
CA ARG A 115 -17.10 -0.62 -10.93
C ARG A 115 -17.75 -1.76 -10.16
N ARG A 116 -18.58 -2.58 -10.83
CA ARG A 116 -19.14 -3.81 -10.25
C ARG A 116 -18.10 -4.79 -9.70
N PHE A 117 -16.90 -4.86 -10.27
CA PHE A 117 -15.84 -5.74 -9.78
C PHE A 117 -15.14 -5.15 -8.55
N HIS A 118 -14.75 -3.87 -8.62
CA HIS A 118 -14.23 -3.08 -7.51
C HIS A 118 -15.17 -3.12 -6.29
N ASP A 119 -16.45 -2.80 -6.47
CA ASP A 119 -17.43 -2.71 -5.39
C ASP A 119 -17.62 -4.08 -4.69
N PHE A 120 -17.56 -5.18 -5.45
CA PHE A 120 -17.56 -6.52 -4.88
C PHE A 120 -16.27 -6.84 -4.12
N LEU A 121 -15.09 -6.46 -4.61
CA LEU A 121 -13.84 -6.67 -3.87
C LEU A 121 -13.82 -5.84 -2.57
N VAL A 122 -14.38 -4.63 -2.58
CA VAL A 122 -14.60 -3.80 -1.37
C VAL A 122 -15.59 -4.47 -0.41
N ALA A 123 -16.64 -5.13 -0.91
CA ALA A 123 -17.57 -5.89 -0.07
C ALA A 123 -16.90 -7.14 0.55
N VAL A 124 -16.13 -7.93 -0.22
CA VAL A 124 -15.34 -9.07 0.29
C VAL A 124 -14.39 -8.60 1.39
N ARG A 125 -13.69 -7.50 1.14
CA ARG A 125 -12.74 -6.88 2.07
C ARG A 125 -13.38 -6.43 3.38
N SER A 126 -14.54 -5.79 3.31
CA SER A 126 -15.30 -5.34 4.48
C SER A 126 -15.77 -6.54 5.34
N ARG A 127 -16.35 -7.56 4.69
CA ARG A 127 -16.89 -8.76 5.35
C ARG A 127 -15.82 -9.72 5.90
N CYS A 128 -14.61 -9.73 5.34
CA CYS A 128 -13.52 -10.65 5.73
C CYS A 128 -12.36 -9.94 6.45
N SER A 129 -12.65 -8.93 7.28
CA SER A 129 -11.65 -7.97 7.79
C SER A 129 -10.39 -8.58 8.45
N GLN A 130 -10.47 -9.77 9.05
CA GLN A 130 -9.31 -10.46 9.65
C GLN A 130 -8.33 -11.02 8.60
N HIS A 131 -8.81 -11.36 7.41
CA HIS A 131 -8.08 -12.08 6.36
C HIS A 131 -8.40 -11.52 4.96
N ASP A 132 -8.54 -10.20 4.85
CA ASP A 132 -9.10 -9.52 3.66
C ASP A 132 -8.31 -9.80 2.38
N ALA A 133 -6.98 -9.68 2.41
CA ALA A 133 -6.12 -10.00 1.27
C ALA A 133 -6.17 -11.49 0.90
N THR A 134 -6.32 -12.41 1.87
CA THR A 134 -6.49 -13.85 1.59
C THR A 134 -7.83 -14.10 0.89
N ALA A 135 -8.90 -13.44 1.32
CA ALA A 135 -10.22 -13.54 0.72
C ALA A 135 -10.23 -12.93 -0.71
N ILE A 136 -9.70 -11.71 -0.88
CA ILE A 136 -9.51 -11.06 -2.18
C ILE A 136 -8.72 -11.96 -3.13
N PHE A 137 -7.59 -12.50 -2.67
CA PHE A 137 -6.74 -13.42 -3.43
C PHE A 137 -7.52 -14.63 -3.92
N ILE A 138 -8.11 -15.40 -3.01
CA ILE A 138 -8.68 -16.70 -3.36
C ILE A 138 -9.96 -16.58 -4.18
N VAL A 139 -10.79 -15.57 -3.89
CA VAL A 139 -11.99 -15.25 -4.67
C VAL A 139 -11.60 -14.83 -6.08
N SER A 140 -10.55 -14.03 -6.23
CA SER A 140 -10.08 -13.57 -7.55
C SER A 140 -9.52 -14.71 -8.39
N VAL A 141 -8.65 -15.56 -7.83
CA VAL A 141 -8.09 -16.72 -8.55
C VAL A 141 -9.16 -17.77 -8.89
N ALA A 142 -10.08 -18.08 -7.98
CA ALA A 142 -11.09 -19.12 -8.19
C ALA A 142 -12.24 -18.69 -9.12
N ILE A 143 -12.74 -17.46 -8.93
CA ILE A 143 -13.91 -16.93 -9.65
C ILE A 143 -13.46 -16.03 -10.80
N GLY A 144 -12.74 -14.96 -10.50
CA GLY A 144 -12.29 -13.96 -11.48
C GLY A 144 -13.40 -13.03 -11.99
N LYS A 145 -12.97 -11.85 -12.47
CA LYS A 145 -13.81 -10.71 -12.91
C LYS A 145 -15.05 -11.14 -13.72
N ASP A 146 -14.87 -11.86 -14.81
CA ASP A 146 -15.98 -12.21 -15.73
C ASP A 146 -17.05 -13.10 -15.10
N LYS A 147 -16.65 -14.12 -14.31
CA LYS A 147 -17.61 -15.04 -13.67
C LYS A 147 -18.36 -14.33 -12.54
N MET A 148 -17.70 -13.41 -11.84
CA MET A 148 -18.29 -12.60 -10.76
C MET A 148 -19.31 -11.60 -11.32
N ILE A 149 -18.98 -10.89 -12.41
CA ILE A 149 -19.90 -9.96 -13.07
C ILE A 149 -21.13 -10.70 -13.63
N GLY A 150 -20.94 -11.93 -14.13
CA GLY A 150 -22.02 -12.83 -14.57
C GLY A 150 -22.79 -13.56 -13.45
N MET A 151 -22.44 -13.32 -12.18
CA MET A 151 -23.12 -13.91 -11.02
C MET A 151 -24.40 -13.13 -10.70
N ASN A 152 -25.48 -13.84 -10.35
CA ASN A 152 -26.71 -13.20 -9.87
C ASN A 152 -26.44 -12.48 -8.53
N ASN A 153 -27.09 -11.34 -8.28
CA ASN A 153 -26.88 -10.55 -7.07
C ASN A 153 -27.13 -11.41 -5.81
N SER A 154 -28.29 -12.05 -5.69
CA SER A 154 -28.60 -12.89 -4.53
C SER A 154 -27.61 -14.04 -4.27
N HIS A 155 -26.92 -14.53 -5.31
CA HIS A 155 -25.83 -15.51 -5.14
C HIS A 155 -24.48 -14.86 -4.78
N ARG A 156 -24.21 -13.64 -5.25
CA ARG A 156 -23.05 -12.84 -4.83
C ARG A 156 -23.16 -12.45 -3.36
N ASP A 157 -24.35 -12.02 -2.95
CA ASP A 157 -24.63 -11.57 -1.59
C ASP A 157 -24.53 -12.76 -0.62
N ALA A 158 -25.19 -13.89 -0.93
CA ALA A 158 -25.02 -15.14 -0.18
C ALA A 158 -23.58 -15.69 -0.17
N LEU A 159 -22.76 -15.37 -1.19
CA LEU A 159 -21.34 -15.72 -1.20
C LEU A 159 -20.53 -14.81 -0.25
N LEU A 160 -20.88 -13.52 -0.15
CA LEU A 160 -20.29 -12.60 0.82
C LEU A 160 -20.63 -13.03 2.26
N ASP A 161 -21.89 -13.39 2.51
CA ASP A 161 -22.33 -13.92 3.80
C ASP A 161 -21.61 -15.25 4.15
N ARG A 162 -21.37 -16.12 3.16
CA ARG A 162 -20.58 -17.35 3.40
C ARG A 162 -19.09 -17.07 3.64
N LEU A 163 -18.51 -16.11 2.93
CA LEU A 163 -17.12 -15.67 3.12
C LEU A 163 -16.90 -15.08 4.52
N GLU A 164 -17.86 -14.32 5.04
CA GLU A 164 -17.84 -13.80 6.41
C GLU A 164 -17.94 -14.90 7.46
N HIS A 165 -18.88 -15.84 7.29
CA HIS A 165 -19.06 -16.98 8.19
C HIS A 165 -17.83 -17.91 8.22
N GLU A 166 -17.15 -18.06 7.09
CA GLU A 166 -15.96 -18.91 6.93
C GLU A 166 -14.64 -18.14 7.14
N GLN A 167 -14.66 -16.89 7.62
CA GLN A 167 -13.44 -16.08 7.71
C GLN A 167 -12.37 -16.73 8.59
N SER A 168 -12.73 -17.29 9.74
CA SER A 168 -11.81 -18.05 10.60
C SER A 168 -11.54 -19.48 10.10
N GLY A 169 -12.26 -19.94 9.06
CA GLY A 169 -12.18 -21.27 8.49
C GLY A 169 -10.82 -21.57 7.83
N PRO A 170 -10.46 -22.86 7.66
CA PRO A 170 -9.08 -23.30 7.36
C PRO A 170 -8.54 -22.86 5.99
N ILE A 171 -9.40 -22.32 5.11
CA ILE A 171 -9.01 -21.75 3.82
C ILE A 171 -8.61 -20.28 3.99
N LEU A 172 -9.43 -19.46 4.66
CA LEU A 172 -9.19 -18.02 4.77
C LEU A 172 -8.16 -17.66 5.85
N SER A 173 -8.09 -18.43 6.94
CA SER A 173 -7.06 -18.27 7.97
C SER A 173 -5.70 -18.87 7.58
N SER A 174 -5.61 -19.64 6.49
CA SER A 174 -4.40 -20.36 6.06
C SER A 174 -3.15 -19.47 5.97
N PRO A 175 -2.05 -19.78 6.69
CA PRO A 175 -0.78 -19.04 6.58
C PRO A 175 -0.21 -19.05 5.16
N THR A 176 -0.23 -20.20 4.47
CA THR A 176 0.31 -20.35 3.11
C THR A 176 -0.40 -19.43 2.10
N LEU A 177 -1.74 -19.33 2.17
CA LEU A 177 -2.48 -18.43 1.27
C LEU A 177 -2.25 -16.96 1.63
N ARG A 178 -2.03 -16.65 2.91
CA ARG A 178 -1.70 -15.32 3.43
C ARG A 178 -0.31 -14.85 2.94
N GLU A 179 0.69 -15.73 2.95
CA GLU A 179 2.03 -15.46 2.39
C GLU A 179 1.99 -15.26 0.88
N ILE A 180 1.27 -16.11 0.13
CA ILE A 180 1.16 -15.97 -1.32
C ILE A 180 0.40 -14.68 -1.69
N ALA A 181 -0.68 -14.33 -0.98
CA ALA A 181 -1.40 -13.08 -1.18
C ALA A 181 -0.52 -11.83 -0.92
N LYS A 182 0.32 -11.85 0.12
CA LYS A 182 1.35 -10.83 0.37
C LYS A 182 2.38 -10.76 -0.76
N SER A 183 2.93 -11.91 -1.15
CA SER A 183 3.97 -12.02 -2.19
C SER A 183 3.47 -11.55 -3.57
N CYS A 184 2.17 -11.69 -3.83
CA CYS A 184 1.54 -11.14 -5.03
C CYS A 184 1.24 -9.63 -4.95
N GLY A 185 1.44 -8.98 -3.80
CA GLY A 185 1.18 -7.54 -3.63
C GLY A 185 -0.29 -7.16 -3.44
N ILE A 186 -1.13 -8.04 -2.89
CA ILE A 186 -2.54 -7.71 -2.62
C ILE A 186 -2.63 -6.84 -1.35
N PRO A 187 -3.17 -5.61 -1.44
CA PRO A 187 -3.26 -4.73 -0.28
C PRO A 187 -4.21 -5.29 0.79
N THR A 188 -3.80 -5.19 2.06
CA THR A 188 -4.64 -5.48 3.24
C THR A 188 -5.25 -4.19 3.78
N VAL A 189 -6.50 -4.22 4.21
CA VAL A 189 -7.05 -3.16 5.07
C VAL A 189 -6.60 -3.41 6.51
N ARG A 190 -5.68 -2.58 6.99
CA ARG A 190 -5.64 -2.27 8.42
C ARG A 190 -6.96 -1.56 8.76
N ASN A 191 -7.68 -2.05 9.76
CA ASN A 191 -9.03 -1.58 10.08
C ASN A 191 -9.04 -0.08 10.45
N ASN A 192 -9.42 0.78 9.49
CA ASN A 192 -9.71 2.20 9.72
C ASN A 192 -11.05 2.36 10.45
N GLY A 193 -11.04 2.05 11.75
CA GLY A 193 -12.15 2.19 12.69
C GLY A 193 -11.81 3.05 13.91
N GLN A 194 -10.73 3.84 13.82
CA GLN A 194 -10.28 4.84 14.81
C GLN A 194 -9.52 5.95 14.08
N GLN A 195 -9.34 7.10 14.74
CA GLN A 195 -8.84 8.34 14.12
C GLN A 195 -7.40 8.22 13.60
N PRO A 196 -6.96 9.07 12.64
CA PRO A 196 -5.56 9.37 12.40
C PRO A 196 -4.99 10.26 13.53
N ILE A 197 -5.10 9.79 14.77
CA ILE A 197 -4.21 10.17 15.85
C ILE A 197 -3.17 9.06 15.87
N LEU A 198 -1.97 9.32 15.34
CA LEU A 198 -0.85 8.39 15.46
C LEU A 198 -0.26 8.36 16.88
N LEU A 199 -1.11 8.30 17.91
CA LEU A 199 -0.66 7.76 19.18
C LEU A 199 -0.36 6.28 18.93
N ILE A 200 0.89 5.87 19.15
CA ILE A 200 1.18 4.45 19.32
C ILE A 200 0.52 4.04 20.63
N ARG A 201 -0.69 3.49 20.49
CA ARG A 201 -1.47 2.92 21.57
C ARG A 201 -1.60 1.43 21.29
N SER A 202 -0.66 0.69 21.87
CA SER A 202 -0.56 -0.76 21.79
C SER A 202 -1.91 -1.47 21.74
N ARG A 203 -2.20 -2.09 20.59
CA ARG A 203 -3.00 -3.32 20.60
C ARG A 203 -2.06 -4.44 21.03
N PRO A 204 -2.34 -5.17 22.13
CA PRO A 204 -1.77 -6.50 22.28
C PRO A 204 -2.18 -7.36 21.07
N ASP A 205 -1.45 -8.46 20.86
CA ASP A 205 -1.64 -9.44 19.76
C ASP A 205 -1.02 -9.08 18.39
N SER A 206 0.27 -8.71 18.35
CA SER A 206 1.19 -9.26 17.32
C SER A 206 2.70 -9.06 17.64
N HIS A 207 3.26 -10.01 18.40
CA HIS A 207 4.66 -10.46 18.26
C HIS A 207 5.77 -9.37 18.28
N GLY A 208 5.94 -8.70 19.42
CA GLY A 208 7.06 -7.81 19.71
C GLY A 208 7.05 -7.31 21.15
N THR A 209 8.13 -6.66 21.59
CA THR A 209 8.19 -5.92 22.86
C THR A 209 8.16 -4.43 22.57
N THR A 210 7.22 -3.69 23.18
CA THR A 210 7.08 -2.24 22.98
C THR A 210 7.14 -1.52 24.32
N TYR A 211 7.90 -0.43 24.36
CA TYR A 211 8.00 0.50 25.47
C TYR A 211 7.42 1.85 25.04
N GLU A 212 6.32 2.27 25.66
CA GLU A 212 5.64 3.54 25.37
C GLU A 212 5.97 4.58 26.47
N HIS A 213 6.00 5.86 26.09
CA HIS A 213 6.09 7.02 26.98
C HIS A 213 7.38 7.07 27.82
N ALA A 214 8.48 7.57 27.24
CA ALA A 214 9.78 7.72 27.91
C ALA A 214 9.75 8.71 29.11
N VAL A 215 10.65 8.53 30.06
CA VAL A 215 10.85 9.50 31.16
C VAL A 215 11.51 10.78 30.64
N LEU A 216 11.22 11.92 31.28
CA LEU A 216 11.70 13.23 30.82
C LEU A 216 13.22 13.37 31.02
N GLU A 217 13.73 12.79 32.09
CA GLU A 217 15.15 12.70 32.41
C GLU A 217 15.87 11.83 31.36
N GLY A 218 15.28 10.67 31.02
CA GLY A 218 15.84 9.73 30.05
C GLY A 218 15.97 10.27 28.63
N ILE A 219 15.03 11.12 28.17
CA ILE A 219 15.19 11.77 26.86
C ILE A 219 16.38 12.73 26.83
N THR A 220 16.71 13.41 27.94
CA THR A 220 17.88 14.30 28.02
C THR A 220 19.22 13.56 28.06
N ALA A 221 19.21 12.25 28.35
CA ALA A 221 20.39 11.37 28.26
C ALA A 221 20.61 10.78 26.85
N VAL A 222 19.75 11.10 25.88
CA VAL A 222 19.72 10.51 24.53
C VAL A 222 19.65 11.56 23.41
N PHE A 223 18.89 12.64 23.61
CA PHE A 223 18.64 13.68 22.61
C PHE A 223 19.18 15.04 23.05
N SER A 224 19.40 15.95 22.09
CA SER A 224 19.75 17.35 22.36
C SER A 224 18.60 18.10 23.04
N GLU A 225 18.90 19.23 23.70
CA GLU A 225 17.89 20.10 24.31
C GLU A 225 16.86 20.61 23.27
N ASP A 226 17.32 21.00 22.07
CA ASP A 226 16.46 21.41 20.96
C ASP A 226 15.42 20.32 20.61
N LEU A 227 15.87 19.06 20.51
CA LEU A 227 15.00 17.93 20.20
C LEU A 227 14.08 17.57 21.38
N CYS A 228 14.59 17.62 22.62
CA CYS A 228 13.78 17.44 23.84
C CYS A 228 12.66 18.48 23.97
N ASN A 229 12.87 19.70 23.49
CA ASN A 229 11.89 20.79 23.54
C ASN A 229 10.77 20.67 22.50
N ILE A 230 10.97 19.91 21.40
CA ILE A 230 9.96 19.69 20.36
C ILE A 230 9.29 18.31 20.43
N ILE A 231 9.83 17.36 21.20
CA ILE A 231 9.14 16.11 21.53
C ILE A 231 7.89 16.41 22.36
N SER A 232 6.76 15.85 21.93
CA SER A 232 5.45 16.03 22.58
C SER A 232 5.43 15.41 23.97
N LYS A 233 4.66 15.99 24.89
CA LYS A 233 4.54 15.51 26.27
C LYS A 233 3.13 14.96 26.50
N VAL A 234 3.05 13.77 27.09
CA VAL A 234 1.80 13.03 27.32
C VAL A 234 1.53 12.84 28.82
N PRO A 235 0.30 13.11 29.30
CA PRO A 235 -0.08 12.88 30.69
C PRO A 235 -0.24 11.39 30.95
N THR A 236 0.62 10.83 31.81
CA THR A 236 0.62 9.41 32.20
C THR A 236 0.24 9.28 33.68
N PRO A 237 -0.85 8.55 34.02
CA PRO A 237 -1.25 8.34 35.41
C PRO A 237 -0.29 7.38 36.11
N VAL A 238 0.38 7.85 37.16
CA VAL A 238 1.34 7.09 37.97
C VAL A 238 0.89 7.16 39.44
N LYS A 239 0.55 6.01 40.02
CA LYS A 239 0.09 5.87 41.43
C LYS A 239 -1.12 6.75 41.84
N GLY A 240 -1.84 7.34 40.89
CA GLY A 240 -2.98 8.24 41.12
C GLY A 240 -2.70 9.71 40.76
N GLU A 241 -1.44 10.08 40.52
CA GLU A 241 -1.04 11.42 40.09
C GLU A 241 -0.75 11.46 38.58
N THR A 242 -0.94 12.62 37.95
CA THR A 242 -0.62 12.82 36.53
C THR A 242 0.82 13.24 36.37
N SER A 243 1.70 12.29 36.03
CA SER A 243 3.05 12.59 35.57
C SER A 243 3.04 13.02 34.10
N TRP A 244 3.99 13.86 33.69
CA TRP A 244 4.24 14.11 32.26
C TRP A 244 5.38 13.22 31.79
N ARG A 245 5.19 12.53 30.66
CA ARG A 245 6.22 11.71 30.00
C ARG A 245 6.41 12.17 28.57
N ALA A 246 7.56 11.84 27.99
CA ALA A 246 7.86 12.16 26.60
C ALA A 246 7.16 11.17 25.65
N ALA A 247 6.61 11.66 24.56
CA ALA A 247 5.97 10.86 23.51
C ALA A 247 7.03 10.20 22.61
N VAL A 248 7.87 9.37 23.22
CA VAL A 248 8.86 8.51 22.56
C VAL A 248 8.48 7.06 22.83
N THR A 249 8.40 6.27 21.77
CA THR A 249 8.04 4.85 21.81
C THR A 249 9.11 4.02 21.12
N THR A 250 9.50 2.89 21.71
CA THR A 250 10.53 1.99 21.18
C THR A 250 9.98 0.58 21.09
N ALA A 251 10.01 -0.01 19.89
CA ALA A 251 9.44 -1.31 19.58
C ALA A 251 10.47 -2.27 18.97
N PHE A 252 10.50 -3.49 19.50
CA PHE A 252 11.33 -4.61 19.07
C PHE A 252 10.42 -5.68 18.45
N PRO A 253 10.13 -5.61 17.13
CA PRO A 253 9.27 -6.58 16.45
C PRO A 253 10.00 -7.93 16.27
N LEU A 254 9.27 -9.04 16.44
CA LEU A 254 9.82 -10.39 16.16
C LEU A 254 9.88 -10.72 14.66
N TYR A 255 9.23 -9.91 13.80
CA TYR A 255 9.14 -10.14 12.35
C TYR A 255 9.22 -8.83 11.58
N GLY A 256 10.14 -8.72 10.63
CA GLY A 256 10.32 -7.58 9.74
C GLY A 256 11.76 -7.43 9.26
N ASP A 257 12.05 -6.29 8.64
CA ASP A 257 13.41 -5.90 8.22
C ASP A 257 14.09 -4.91 9.17
N VAL A 258 13.30 -4.32 10.08
CA VAL A 258 13.75 -3.44 11.18
C VAL A 258 13.85 -4.27 12.46
N ASN A 259 14.98 -4.17 13.17
CA ASN A 259 15.20 -4.89 14.44
C ASN A 259 14.72 -4.09 15.66
N CYS A 260 14.90 -2.77 15.63
CA CYS A 260 14.38 -1.82 16.62
C CYS A 260 13.81 -0.60 15.89
N LEU A 261 12.56 -0.26 16.18
CA LEU A 261 11.88 0.93 15.67
C LEU A 261 11.69 1.92 16.83
N MET A 262 12.24 3.12 16.70
CA MET A 262 11.97 4.22 17.62
C MET A 262 11.12 5.29 16.93
N SER A 263 10.06 5.74 17.60
CA SER A 263 9.11 6.74 17.10
C SER A 263 9.01 7.90 18.08
N LEU A 264 9.11 9.12 17.57
CA LEU A 264 9.04 10.37 18.33
C LEU A 264 7.84 11.19 17.81
N ASP A 265 6.87 11.50 18.67
CA ASP A 265 5.77 12.41 18.32
C ASP A 265 6.23 13.86 18.50
N ILE A 266 6.30 14.62 17.41
CA ILE A 266 6.86 15.97 17.37
C ILE A 266 5.74 17.02 17.33
N CYS A 267 5.84 18.01 18.20
CA CYS A 267 4.93 19.17 18.25
C CYS A 267 5.00 19.99 16.95
N SER A 268 3.92 20.74 16.64
CA SER A 268 3.85 21.57 15.42
C SER A 268 5.02 22.56 15.26
N SER A 269 5.56 23.09 16.37
CA SER A 269 6.75 23.96 16.40
C SER A 269 8.05 23.28 15.94
N GLY A 270 8.14 21.95 16.00
CA GLY A 270 9.31 21.19 15.56
C GLY A 270 9.28 20.75 14.09
N ILE A 271 8.15 20.95 13.38
CA ILE A 271 7.99 20.47 12.00
C ILE A 271 9.01 21.13 11.08
N ASP A 272 9.05 22.46 11.05
CA ASP A 272 9.86 23.19 10.08
C ASP A 272 11.37 23.03 10.34
N TYR A 273 11.76 22.92 11.62
CA TYR A 273 13.13 22.59 12.04
C TYR A 273 13.57 21.21 11.55
N LEU A 274 12.80 20.15 11.84
CA LEU A 274 13.19 18.79 11.44
C LEU A 274 13.07 18.57 9.92
N ALA A 275 12.12 19.21 9.25
CA ALA A 275 12.01 19.16 7.80
C ALA A 275 13.24 19.78 7.12
N LEU A 276 13.69 20.95 7.61
CA LEU A 276 14.89 21.62 7.10
C LEU A 276 16.16 20.81 7.44
N GLU A 277 16.34 20.42 8.69
CA GLU A 277 17.60 19.82 9.14
C GLU A 277 17.81 18.37 8.67
N LEU A 278 16.76 17.56 8.53
CA LEU A 278 16.88 16.17 8.08
C LEU A 278 16.76 16.01 6.56
N PHE A 279 15.93 16.82 5.90
CA PHE A 279 15.56 16.61 4.50
C PHE A 279 15.85 17.82 3.59
N ASN A 280 16.49 18.88 4.10
CA ASN A 280 16.65 20.17 3.42
C ASN A 280 15.33 20.69 2.83
N ALA A 281 14.23 20.46 3.55
CA ALA A 281 12.86 20.69 3.08
C ALA A 281 12.22 21.88 3.79
N LYS A 282 11.97 22.96 3.06
CA LYS A 282 11.27 24.15 3.56
C LYS A 282 9.76 23.93 3.43
N ILE A 283 9.06 23.91 4.55
CA ILE A 283 7.62 23.67 4.63
C ILE A 283 6.88 25.01 4.77
N ASN A 284 5.78 25.17 4.04
CA ASN A 284 4.80 26.24 4.27
C ASN A 284 3.40 25.62 4.26
N THR A 285 2.63 25.81 5.33
CA THR A 285 1.30 25.18 5.48
C THR A 285 0.19 26.22 5.52
N THR A 286 -0.82 26.02 4.69
CA THR A 286 -2.08 26.80 4.66
C THR A 286 -3.23 25.99 5.26
N SER A 287 -4.46 26.52 5.27
CA SER A 287 -5.63 25.83 5.80
C SER A 287 -6.05 24.56 5.04
N SER A 288 -5.50 24.30 3.85
CA SER A 288 -5.86 23.14 3.01
C SER A 288 -4.72 22.54 2.20
N LEU A 289 -3.65 23.30 1.91
CA LEU A 289 -2.48 22.86 1.16
C LEU A 289 -1.17 23.05 1.94
N ARG A 290 -0.28 22.05 1.86
CA ARG A 290 1.10 22.07 2.33
C ARG A 290 2.02 22.18 1.11
N TYR A 291 2.91 23.17 1.13
CA TYR A 291 3.92 23.44 0.13
C TYR A 291 5.27 22.97 0.69
N ILE A 292 5.99 22.15 -0.08
CA ILE A 292 7.24 21.51 0.34
C ILE A 292 8.29 21.80 -0.73
N VAL A 293 9.35 22.54 -0.39
CA VAL A 293 10.48 22.84 -1.28
C VAL A 293 11.70 22.07 -0.80
N ILE A 294 12.22 21.15 -1.61
CA ILE A 294 13.36 20.28 -1.25
C ILE A 294 14.59 20.73 -2.03
N ASP A 295 15.74 20.88 -1.35
CA ASP A 295 17.03 21.29 -1.94
C ASP A 295 16.96 22.56 -2.82
N ASP A 296 16.06 23.51 -2.46
CA ASP A 296 15.71 24.71 -3.24
C ASP A 296 15.28 24.45 -4.70
N GLY A 297 14.83 23.21 -4.97
CA GLY A 297 14.29 22.76 -6.25
C GLY A 297 12.75 22.87 -6.36
N PRO A 298 12.07 21.91 -7.02
CA PRO A 298 10.63 21.97 -7.27
C PRO A 298 9.78 22.05 -5.98
N THR A 299 8.77 22.91 -5.99
CA THR A 299 7.75 22.95 -4.93
C THR A 299 6.72 21.84 -5.15
N LEU A 300 6.69 20.86 -4.25
CA LEU A 300 5.61 19.88 -4.16
C LEU A 300 4.42 20.50 -3.41
N ILE A 301 3.23 20.43 -3.98
CA ILE A 301 1.98 20.91 -3.35
C ILE A 301 1.10 19.71 -3.05
N VAL A 302 0.81 19.47 -1.77
CA VAL A 302 -0.05 18.36 -1.30
C VAL A 302 -1.18 18.90 -0.43
N PRO A 303 -2.31 18.18 -0.28
CA PRO A 303 -3.30 18.49 0.74
C PRO A 303 -2.69 18.47 2.15
N VAL A 304 -3.30 19.19 3.10
CA VAL A 304 -3.00 19.03 4.53
C VAL A 304 -3.65 17.74 5.05
N SER A 305 -3.08 16.63 4.59
CA SER A 305 -3.31 15.27 5.08
C SER A 305 -2.03 14.74 5.73
N GLU A 306 -2.03 13.46 6.07
CA GLU A 306 -0.80 12.70 6.29
C GLU A 306 0.08 12.79 5.03
N SER A 307 1.38 13.09 5.20
CA SER A 307 2.38 13.09 4.13
C SER A 307 3.75 12.70 4.67
N THR A 308 4.40 11.69 4.08
CA THR A 308 5.69 11.16 4.54
C THR A 308 6.85 11.67 3.70
N ILE A 309 7.92 12.13 4.34
CA ILE A 309 9.24 12.38 3.71
C ILE A 309 10.24 11.33 4.19
N LYS A 310 11.14 10.91 3.29
CA LYS A 310 12.26 9.99 3.52
C LYS A 310 13.47 10.44 2.70
N GLY A 311 14.64 9.84 2.96
CA GLY A 311 15.88 10.11 2.23
C GLY A 311 16.73 11.14 2.95
N VAL A 312 17.39 10.70 4.03
CA VAL A 312 18.22 11.55 4.90
C VAL A 312 19.70 11.30 4.61
N LYS A 313 20.53 12.34 4.77
CA LYS A 313 22.00 12.30 4.66
C LYS A 313 22.62 11.93 6.03
N GLU A 314 23.69 11.12 6.08
CA GLU A 314 24.25 10.63 7.36
C GLU A 314 24.74 11.77 8.28
N GLU A 315 25.23 12.87 7.70
CA GLU A 315 25.65 14.07 8.42
C GLU A 315 24.47 14.76 9.13
N ALA A 316 23.29 14.75 8.51
CA ALA A 316 22.07 15.30 9.09
C ALA A 316 21.57 14.46 10.28
N ILE A 317 21.68 13.13 10.19
CA ILE A 317 21.37 12.23 11.31
C ILE A 317 22.31 12.49 12.49
N ALA A 318 23.61 12.60 12.23
CA ALA A 318 24.61 12.91 13.23
C ALA A 318 24.39 14.29 13.88
N LYS A 319 23.94 15.28 13.11
CA LYS A 319 23.64 16.64 13.61
C LYS A 319 22.40 16.69 14.50
N VAL A 320 21.31 16.03 14.09
CA VAL A 320 20.00 16.14 14.77
C VAL A 320 19.84 15.16 15.93
N PHE A 321 20.31 13.92 15.79
CA PHE A 321 20.14 12.86 16.81
C PHE A 321 21.44 12.49 17.54
N GLY A 322 22.56 13.14 17.20
CA GLY A 322 23.86 12.85 17.80
C GLY A 322 24.49 11.54 17.33
N VAL A 323 25.70 11.29 17.80
CA VAL A 323 26.57 10.20 17.31
C VAL A 323 26.07 8.79 17.67
N GLU A 324 25.34 8.63 18.78
CA GLU A 324 24.85 7.34 19.25
C GLU A 324 23.72 6.80 18.38
N ILE A 325 22.69 7.62 18.12
CA ILE A 325 21.58 7.26 17.22
C ILE A 325 22.08 7.16 15.78
N HIS A 326 23.01 8.03 15.35
CA HIS A 326 23.61 7.89 14.02
C HIS A 326 24.34 6.55 13.85
N LYS A 327 25.17 6.14 14.83
CA LYS A 327 25.78 4.81 14.85
C LYS A 327 24.70 3.71 14.77
N ALA A 328 23.65 3.81 15.57
CA ALA A 328 22.60 2.80 15.64
C ALA A 328 21.80 2.64 14.32
N ILE A 329 21.62 3.74 13.57
CA ILE A 329 21.03 3.72 12.23
C ILE A 329 22.00 3.12 11.22
N ARG A 330 23.28 3.53 11.24
CA ARG A 330 24.31 3.06 10.31
C ARG A 330 24.57 1.56 10.42
N ASP A 331 24.62 1.05 11.66
CA ASP A 331 24.90 -0.36 11.94
C ASP A 331 23.65 -1.26 11.71
N SER A 332 22.48 -0.66 11.52
CA SER A 332 21.19 -1.34 11.32
C SER A 332 21.17 -2.27 10.09
N ARG A 333 20.25 -3.25 10.11
CA ARG A 333 20.05 -4.16 8.97
C ARG A 333 19.53 -3.42 7.73
N VAL A 334 18.64 -2.44 7.91
CA VAL A 334 18.05 -1.68 6.80
C VAL A 334 19.11 -0.83 6.11
N ARG A 335 19.94 -0.07 6.85
CA ARG A 335 20.99 0.76 6.24
C ARG A 335 22.01 -0.06 5.47
N ARG A 336 22.39 -1.25 5.97
CA ARG A 336 23.27 -2.15 5.22
C ARG A 336 22.65 -2.62 3.91
N MET A 337 21.37 -2.99 3.90
CA MET A 337 20.65 -3.36 2.67
C MET A 337 20.47 -2.18 1.69
N GLU A 338 20.38 -0.94 2.18
CA GLU A 338 20.37 0.27 1.35
C GLU A 338 21.72 0.52 0.68
N LEU A 339 22.82 0.38 1.42
CA LEU A 339 24.18 0.51 0.89
C LEU A 339 24.51 -0.60 -0.13
N GLU A 340 24.07 -1.84 0.12
CA GLU A 340 24.12 -2.94 -0.86
C GLU A 340 23.32 -2.65 -2.15
N GLN A 341 22.29 -1.79 -2.08
CA GLN A 341 21.51 -1.30 -3.22
C GLN A 341 22.10 -0.03 -3.86
N GLY A 342 23.21 0.51 -3.35
CA GLY A 342 23.79 1.77 -3.82
C GLY A 342 23.00 3.03 -3.46
N LYS A 343 22.14 2.99 -2.43
CA LYS A 343 21.41 4.18 -1.95
C LYS A 343 22.28 5.03 -1.04
N GLU A 344 22.71 6.19 -1.54
CA GLU A 344 23.41 7.21 -0.75
C GLU A 344 22.54 7.72 0.41
N LEU A 345 21.32 8.18 0.12
CA LEU A 345 20.35 8.63 1.11
C LEU A 345 19.65 7.45 1.81
N THR A 346 19.40 7.56 3.11
CA THR A 346 18.72 6.51 3.90
C THR A 346 17.22 6.74 4.08
N GLU A 347 16.44 5.66 4.02
CA GLU A 347 15.03 5.58 4.42
C GLU A 347 14.85 5.11 5.88
N CYS A 348 15.95 4.80 6.58
CA CYS A 348 15.93 4.41 8.00
C CYS A 348 15.38 5.52 8.90
N VAL A 349 15.52 6.78 8.48
CA VAL A 349 14.85 7.95 9.06
C VAL A 349 13.71 8.37 8.14
N SER A 350 12.52 8.57 8.72
CA SER A 350 11.34 9.05 8.00
C SER A 350 10.48 9.96 8.87
N MET A 351 9.84 10.96 8.25
CA MET A 351 9.01 11.95 8.93
C MET A 351 7.61 11.96 8.33
N ILE A 352 6.60 11.66 9.15
CA ILE A 352 5.19 11.63 8.79
C ILE A 352 4.54 12.91 9.31
N MET A 353 4.29 13.90 8.45
CA MET A 353 3.63 15.15 8.82
C MET A 353 2.11 14.99 8.81
N MET A 354 1.46 15.47 9.87
CA MET A 354 0.00 15.45 10.09
C MET A 354 -0.55 16.89 10.17
N GLU A 355 -1.82 17.07 10.55
CA GLU A 355 -2.44 18.40 10.74
C GLU A 355 -1.84 19.18 11.91
N ARG A 356 -1.42 18.50 13.00
CA ARG A 356 -1.12 19.12 14.31
C ARG A 356 0.27 18.80 14.88
N GLY A 357 1.13 18.17 14.08
CA GLY A 357 2.43 17.66 14.50
C GLY A 357 3.02 16.76 13.41
N ALA A 358 4.11 16.07 13.74
CA ALA A 358 4.68 15.03 12.91
C ALA A 358 5.09 13.82 13.77
N ILE A 359 5.39 12.68 13.14
CA ILE A 359 6.14 11.61 13.79
C ILE A 359 7.42 11.37 13.03
N VAL A 360 8.54 11.33 13.75
CA VAL A 360 9.81 10.85 13.21
C VAL A 360 10.03 9.41 13.64
N ASN A 361 10.28 8.54 12.67
CA ASN A 361 10.56 7.12 12.86
C ASN A 361 12.02 6.82 12.49
N LEU A 362 12.70 6.10 13.37
CA LEU A 362 14.11 5.72 13.28
C LEU A 362 14.22 4.19 13.28
N SER A 363 14.87 3.62 12.25
CA SER A 363 15.19 2.20 12.16
C SER A 363 16.60 1.96 12.67
N LEU A 364 16.71 1.27 13.81
CA LEU A 364 17.96 1.06 14.54
C LEU A 364 18.41 -0.42 14.47
N ASP A 365 19.69 -0.67 14.77
CA ASP A 365 20.14 -2.00 15.17
C ASP A 365 19.52 -2.45 16.51
N LEU A 366 19.69 -3.73 16.84
CA LEU A 366 19.06 -4.33 18.02
C LEU A 366 19.75 -3.92 19.32
N ASP A 367 21.09 -3.90 19.32
CA ASP A 367 21.89 -3.81 20.54
C ASP A 367 21.92 -2.36 21.04
N CYS A 368 22.23 -1.40 20.16
CA CYS A 368 22.12 0.02 20.51
C CYS A 368 20.66 0.42 20.77
N GLY A 369 19.69 -0.20 20.07
CA GLY A 369 18.26 -0.01 20.35
C GLY A 369 17.87 -0.39 21.77
N ILE A 370 18.39 -1.52 22.27
CA ILE A 370 18.20 -1.96 23.67
C ILE A 370 18.92 -1.02 24.66
N GLU A 371 20.12 -0.54 24.35
CA GLU A 371 20.85 0.40 25.21
C GLU A 371 20.14 1.77 25.32
N LEU A 372 19.68 2.31 24.19
CA LEU A 372 18.84 3.52 24.15
C LEU A 372 17.52 3.31 24.91
N SER A 373 16.86 2.16 24.75
CA SER A 373 15.64 1.83 25.49
C SER A 373 15.88 1.84 27.02
N ARG A 374 17.00 1.29 27.51
CA ARG A 374 17.35 1.36 28.95
C ARG A 374 17.46 2.82 29.43
N LYS A 375 18.07 3.71 28.65
CA LYS A 375 18.17 5.15 28.98
C LYS A 375 16.82 5.88 28.95
N LEU A 376 15.89 5.47 28.08
CA LEU A 376 14.63 6.17 27.84
C LEU A 376 13.50 5.81 28.81
N TYR A 377 13.49 4.59 29.37
CA TYR A 377 12.34 4.08 30.15
C TYR A 377 12.66 3.69 31.60
N THR A 378 13.92 3.82 32.05
CA THR A 378 14.38 3.49 33.41
C THR A 378 14.78 4.74 34.19
#